data_AF-A0A2A5GYC3-F1
#
_entry.id   AF-A0A2A5GYC3-F1
#
_cell.length_a   1.000
_cell.length_b   1.000
_cell.length_c   1.000
_cell.angle_alpha   90.00
_cell.angle_beta   90.00
_cell.angle_gamma   90.00
#
_symmetry.space_group_name_H-M   'P 1'
#
loop_
_entity.id
_entity.type
_entity.pdbx_description
1 polymer ?
#
loop_
_entity_poly.entity_id
_entity_poly.type
_entity_poly.pdbx_seq_one_letter_code
_entity_poly.pdbx_strand_id
1 'polypeptide(L)'
;MTHCKKTGCIFHCLTILVNVIMIVVILGIIANSYGNQAWLALIFLIPPVLSIIALRKGGDKEERALKARIRKAHLRKELEDLKKFDKTD
;
A
#
# COMPACT_ATOMS: atom_id res chain seq x y z
N MET A 1 10.42 0.32 4.12
CA MET A 1 10.57 0.19 2.65
C MET A 1 11.80 -0.67 2.38
N THR A 2 11.77 -1.97 2.66
CA THR A 2 12.88 -2.89 2.38
C THR A 2 12.30 -4.30 2.30
N HIS A 3 12.68 -5.07 1.27
CA HIS A 3 12.10 -6.35 0.81
C HIS A 3 10.83 -6.28 -0.05
N CYS A 4 10.88 -5.54 -1.17
CA CYS A 4 10.01 -5.87 -2.29
C CYS A 4 10.69 -6.96 -3.13
N LYS A 5 10.04 -8.12 -3.33
CA LYS A 5 10.51 -9.11 -4.33
C LYS A 5 10.53 -8.42 -5.70
N LYS A 6 11.60 -8.61 -6.48
CA LYS A 6 11.89 -7.88 -7.75
C LYS A 6 10.67 -7.69 -8.67
N THR A 7 9.84 -8.72 -8.82
CA THR A 7 8.59 -8.69 -9.61
C THR A 7 7.52 -7.77 -9.00
N GLY A 8 7.27 -7.86 -7.69
CA GLY A 8 6.33 -6.98 -7.00
C GLY A 8 6.74 -5.50 -7.03
N CYS A 9 8.05 -5.23 -7.07
CA CYS A 9 8.57 -3.88 -7.18
C CYS A 9 8.31 -3.26 -8.56
N ILE A 10 8.46 -4.06 -9.63
CA ILE A 10 8.16 -3.64 -11.01
C ILE A 10 6.68 -3.34 -11.15
N PHE A 11 5.80 -4.23 -10.70
CA PHE A 11 4.36 -3.97 -10.72
C PHE A 11 4.01 -2.72 -9.92
N HIS A 12 4.56 -2.54 -8.72
CA HIS A 12 4.32 -1.35 -7.91
C HIS A 12 4.75 -0.05 -8.62
N CYS A 13 5.94 -0.01 -9.21
CA CYS A 13 6.41 1.13 -10.00
C CYS A 13 5.52 1.39 -11.22
N LEU A 14 5.10 0.34 -11.92
CA LEU A 14 4.26 0.46 -13.11
C LEU A 14 2.88 1.01 -12.75
N THR A 15 2.26 0.52 -11.66
CA THR A 15 0.97 1.02 -11.18
C THR A 15 1.06 2.47 -10.74
N ILE A 16 2.14 2.89 -10.07
CA ILE A 16 2.37 4.30 -9.73
C ILE A 16 2.48 5.14 -11.01
N LEU A 17 3.29 4.69 -11.98
CA LEU A 17 3.53 5.41 -13.23
C LEU A 17 2.23 5.60 -14.04
N VAL A 18 1.40 4.55 -14.17
CA VAL A 18 0.10 4.64 -14.84
C VAL A 18 -0.85 5.61 -14.14
N ASN A 19 -0.93 5.58 -12.81
CA ASN A 19 -1.78 6.49 -12.05
C ASN A 19 -1.30 7.95 -12.17
N VAL A 20 0.01 8.19 -12.20
CA VAL A 20 0.58 9.54 -12.41
C VAL A 20 0.23 10.05 -13.81
N ILE A 21 0.38 9.21 -14.85
CA ILE A 21 0.00 9.58 -16.23
C ILE A 21 -1.50 9.93 -16.30
N MET A 22 -2.36 9.12 -15.68
CA MET A 22 -3.81 9.37 -15.60
C MET A 22 -4.11 10.73 -14.95
N ILE A 23 -3.46 11.06 -13.84
CA ILE A 23 -3.61 12.35 -13.16
C ILE A 23 -3.22 13.50 -14.09
N VAL A 24 -2.09 13.40 -14.80
CA VAL A 24 -1.63 14.44 -15.74
C VAL A 24 -2.62 14.63 -16.88
N VAL A 25 -3.14 13.55 -17.46
CA VAL A 25 -4.15 13.62 -18.53
C VAL A 25 -5.44 14.29 -18.02
N ILE A 26 -5.94 13.91 -16.84
CA ILE A 26 -7.14 14.49 -16.25
C ILE A 26 -6.93 15.99 -15.97
N LEU A 27 -5.77 16.39 -15.45
CA LEU A 27 -5.44 17.80 -15.25
C LEU A 27 -5.40 18.58 -16.58
N GLY A 28 -4.89 17.96 -17.66
CA GLY A 28 -4.93 18.54 -19.00
C GLY A 28 -6.35 18.72 -19.53
N ILE A 29 -7.25 17.78 -19.26
CA ILE A 29 -8.68 17.89 -19.61
C ILE A 29 -9.32 19.01 -18.78
N ILE A 30 -9.08 19.06 -17.47
CA ILE A 30 -9.60 20.10 -16.58
C ILE A 30 -9.19 21.49 -17.08
N ALA A 31 -7.92 21.68 -17.40
CA ALA A 31 -7.37 22.96 -17.86
C ALA A 31 -7.99 23.45 -19.18
N ASN A 32 -8.49 22.54 -20.03
CA ASN A 32 -9.13 22.86 -21.31
C ASN A 32 -10.67 22.81 -21.25
N SER A 33 -11.25 22.45 -20.10
CA SER A 33 -12.69 22.30 -19.93
C SER A 33 -13.29 23.51 -19.22
N TYR A 34 -14.48 23.95 -19.66
CA TYR A 34 -15.22 25.06 -19.05
C TYR A 34 -16.53 24.59 -18.40
N GLY A 35 -16.88 25.20 -17.26
CA GLY A 35 -18.16 24.98 -16.58
C GLY A 35 -18.34 23.57 -16.01
N ASN A 36 -19.49 22.94 -16.31
CA ASN A 36 -19.90 21.66 -15.69
C ASN A 36 -19.00 20.46 -16.07
N GLN A 37 -18.27 20.57 -17.18
CA GLN A 37 -17.34 19.53 -17.64
C GLN A 37 -16.11 19.42 -16.72
N ALA A 38 -15.64 20.54 -16.15
CA ALA A 38 -14.52 20.56 -15.21
C ALA A 38 -14.86 19.82 -13.91
N TRP A 39 -16.12 19.92 -13.47
CA TRP A 39 -16.61 19.22 -12.26
C TRP A 39 -16.62 17.71 -12.43
N LEU A 40 -17.11 17.23 -13.58
CA LEU A 40 -17.07 15.80 -13.92
C LEU A 40 -15.64 15.29 -14.04
N ALA A 41 -14.74 16.05 -14.67
CA ALA A 41 -13.32 15.70 -14.78
C ALA A 41 -12.63 15.60 -13.40
N LEU A 42 -13.08 16.38 -12.41
CA LEU A 42 -12.55 16.33 -11.05
C LEU A 42 -12.89 15.02 -10.32
N ILE A 43 -14.07 14.45 -10.57
CA ILE A 43 -14.47 13.14 -10.02
C ILE A 43 -13.57 12.02 -10.57
N PHE A 44 -13.15 12.12 -11.83
CA PHE A 44 -12.22 11.16 -12.43
C PHE A 44 -10.81 11.18 -11.79
N LEU A 45 -10.47 12.24 -11.03
CA LEU A 45 -9.22 12.30 -10.28
C LEU A 45 -9.27 11.43 -9.00
N ILE A 46 -10.45 11.09 -8.49
CA ILE A 46 -10.61 10.37 -7.22
C ILE A 46 -10.01 8.95 -7.29
N PRO A 47 -10.33 8.10 -8.29
CA PRO A 47 -9.77 6.75 -8.38
C PRO A 47 -8.23 6.67 -8.38
N PRO A 48 -7.49 7.44 -9.21
CA PRO A 48 -6.04 7.34 -9.22
C PRO A 48 -5.39 7.85 -7.92
N VAL A 49 -5.97 8.88 -7.30
CA VAL A 49 -5.51 9.38 -5.99
C VAL A 49 -5.72 8.32 -4.90
N LEU A 50 -6.90 7.69 -4.86
CA LEU A 50 -7.19 6.60 -3.93
C LEU A 50 -6.28 5.39 -4.17
N SER A 51 -5.98 5.06 -5.44
CA SER A 51 -5.04 3.99 -5.79
C SER A 51 -3.65 4.22 -5.20
N ILE A 52 -3.11 5.44 -5.32
CA ILE A 52 -1.81 5.81 -4.75
C ILE A 52 -1.84 5.74 -3.21
N ILE A 53 -2.92 6.21 -2.58
CA ILE A 53 -3.09 6.14 -1.12
C ILE A 53 -3.17 4.70 -0.64
N ALA A 54 -3.89 3.82 -1.34
CA ALA A 54 -4.00 2.40 -1.03
C ALA A 54 -2.63 1.71 -1.13
N LEU A 55 -1.88 2.00 -2.20
CA LEU A 55 -0.51 1.50 -2.39
C LEU A 55 0.43 1.94 -1.26
N ARG A 56 0.29 3.17 -0.75
CA ARG A 56 1.10 3.69 0.36
C ARG A 56 0.69 3.12 1.71
N LYS A 57 -0.61 2.93 1.96
CA LYS A 57 -1.10 2.36 3.23
C LYS A 57 -0.77 0.88 3.36
N GLY A 58 -0.46 0.17 2.27
CA GLY A 58 -0.17 -1.26 2.28
C GLY A 58 -1.40 -2.12 2.59
N GLY A 59 -1.19 -3.44 2.72
CA GLY A 59 -2.24 -4.45 2.87
C GLY A 59 -3.32 -4.14 3.92
N ASP A 60 -4.45 -4.82 3.78
CA ASP A 60 -5.66 -4.55 4.55
C ASP A 60 -5.42 -4.52 6.05
N LYS A 61 -6.26 -3.78 6.78
CA LYS A 61 -6.18 -3.70 8.25
C LYS A 61 -6.15 -5.10 8.88
N GLU A 62 -6.87 -6.05 8.28
CA GLU A 62 -6.92 -7.44 8.72
C GLU A 62 -5.60 -8.18 8.50
N GLU A 63 -4.96 -8.01 7.33
CA GLU A 63 -3.62 -8.57 7.08
C GLU A 63 -2.58 -8.04 8.07
N ARG A 64 -2.65 -6.75 8.42
CA ARG A 64 -1.76 -6.15 9.42
C ARG A 64 -2.01 -6.72 10.81
N ALA A 65 -3.27 -6.87 11.20
CA ALA A 65 -3.64 -7.46 12.49
C ALA A 65 -3.22 -8.93 12.58
N LEU A 66 -3.41 -9.71 11.51
CA LEU A 66 -3.01 -11.11 11.44
C LEU A 66 -1.48 -11.27 11.52
N LYS A 67 -0.72 -10.44 10.79
CA LYS A 67 0.75 -10.46 10.83
C LYS A 67 1.29 -10.15 12.22
N ALA A 68 0.67 -9.20 12.93
CA ALA A 68 1.03 -8.89 14.32
C ALA A 68 0.75 -10.07 15.27
N ARG A 69 -0.39 -10.75 15.10
CA ARG A 69 -0.75 -11.94 15.89
C ARG A 69 0.23 -13.10 15.64
N ILE A 70 0.54 -13.39 14.37
CA ILE A 70 1.50 -14.43 13.99
C ILE A 70 2.89 -14.13 14.57
N ARG A 71 3.36 -12.88 14.45
CA ARG A 71 4.65 -12.46 15.02
C ARG A 71 4.67 -12.63 16.54
N LYS A 72 3.60 -12.26 17.23
CA LYS A 72 3.49 -12.44 18.69
C LYS A 72 3.49 -13.92 19.08
N ALA A 73 2.84 -14.78 18.31
CA ALA A 73 2.85 -16.22 18.54
C ALA A 73 4.25 -16.82 18.33
N HIS A 74 4.97 -16.38 17.29
CA HIS A 74 6.34 -16.83 17.02
C HIS A 74 7.31 -16.42 18.15
N LEU A 75 7.26 -15.16 18.57
CA LEU A 75 8.08 -14.65 19.68
C LEU A 75 7.81 -15.37 21.00
N ARG A 76 6.55 -15.76 21.27
CA ARG A 76 6.23 -16.57 22.46
C ARG A 76 6.86 -17.95 22.41
N LYS A 77 6.85 -18.58 21.24
CA LYS A 77 7.48 -19.89 21.03
C LYS A 77 9.00 -19.80 21.22
N GLU A 78 9.63 -18.78 20.63
CA GLU A 78 11.06 -18.51 20.85
C GLU A 78 11.36 -18.31 22.35
N LEU A 79 10.54 -17.55 23.07
CA LEU A 79 10.72 -17.30 24.50
C LEU A 79 10.59 -18.58 25.36
N GLU A 80 9.66 -19.47 25.03
CA GLU A 80 9.50 -20.76 25.70
C GLU A 80 10.68 -21.70 25.43
N ASP A 81 11.21 -21.69 24.21
CA ASP A 81 12.39 -22.48 23.87
C ASP A 81 13.64 -21.93 24.56
N LEU A 82 13.82 -20.62 24.68
CA LEU A 82 14.90 -20.01 25.48
C LEU A 82 14.77 -20.34 26.97
N LYS A 83 13.55 -20.34 27.53
CA LYS A 83 13.31 -20.62 28.95
C LYS A 83 13.69 -22.05 29.37
N LYS A 84 13.77 -23.00 28.42
CA LYS A 84 14.26 -24.36 28.69
C LYS A 84 15.76 -24.38 28.99
N PHE A 85 16.53 -23.45 28.43
CA PHE A 85 17.98 -23.33 28.68
C PHE A 85 18.30 -22.58 29.98
N ASP A 86 17.37 -21.74 30.46
CA ASP A 86 17.50 -20.93 31.67
C ASP A 86 17.23 -21.72 32.98
N LYS A 87 16.73 -22.96 32.89
CA LYS A 87 16.46 -23.84 34.05
C LYS A 87 17.62 -24.78 34.40
N THR A 88 18.83 -24.44 33.99
CA THR A 88 20.03 -25.28 34.17
C THR A 88 20.94 -24.84 35.31
N ASP A 89 20.42 -24.06 36.26
CA ASP A 89 21.06 -23.73 37.55
C ASP A 89 20.24 -24.31 38.72
#